data_AF-A0A1V5ARL1-F1
#
_entry.id   AF-A0A1V5ARL1-F1
#
_cell.length_a   1.000
_cell.length_b   1.000
_cell.length_c   1.000
_cell.angle_alpha   90.00
_cell.angle_beta   90.00
_cell.angle_gamma   90.00
#
_symmetry.space_group_name_H-M   'P 1'
#
loop_
_entity.id
_entity.type
_entity.pdbx_description
1 polymer ?
#
loop_
_entity_poly.entity_id
_entity_poly.type
_entity_poly.pdbx_seq_one_letter_code
_entity_poly.pdbx_strand_id
1 'polypeptide(L)'
;MTDALNMQANREFYSSYLYLSMSAYFEAIGRKGFASWMRVQAGEELVHAMKLYDYVVESGGRAKMLAVEAPQFSWASPADAFLHVWNHERAVTGLIHALVGVAVSEKDEATKSFLKWYVDEQVEEEESSDYVLKLVKAAGDDAKALKAADEELGQRRFKFPKGYRIFASAASETTIGSLKKEES
;
A
#
# COMPACT_ATOMS: atom_id res chain seq x y z
N MET A 1 1.97 4.96 23.56
CA MET A 1 1.27 4.42 22.36
C MET A 1 1.04 5.44 21.24
N THR A 2 0.31 6.53 21.48
CA THR A 2 -0.16 7.46 20.42
C THR A 2 0.93 8.00 19.50
N ASP A 3 2.08 8.42 20.04
CA ASP A 3 3.17 8.94 19.19
C ASP A 3 3.78 7.84 18.29
N ALA A 4 3.84 6.59 18.76
CA ALA A 4 4.31 5.46 17.95
C ALA A 4 3.32 5.12 16.82
N LEU A 5 2.01 5.18 17.09
CA LEU A 5 0.97 5.02 16.05
C LEU A 5 1.05 6.14 15.00
N ASN A 6 1.25 7.40 15.43
CA ASN A 6 1.44 8.52 14.52
C ASN A 6 2.69 8.35 13.65
N MET A 7 3.79 7.87 14.23
CA MET A 7 5.00 7.56 13.48
C MET A 7 4.76 6.47 12.45
N GLN A 8 4.06 5.39 12.81
CA GLN A 8 3.73 4.33 11.86
C GLN A 8 2.82 4.83 10.74
N ALA A 9 1.78 5.61 11.04
CA ALA A 9 0.93 6.21 10.01
C ALA A 9 1.74 7.04 9.01
N ASN A 10 2.73 7.81 9.49
CA ASN A 10 3.64 8.56 8.62
C ASN A 10 4.53 7.67 7.76
N ARG A 11 4.92 6.48 8.25
CA ARG A 11 5.67 5.49 7.46
C ARG A 11 4.81 4.94 6.33
N GLU A 12 3.53 4.63 6.58
CA GLU A 12 2.62 4.20 5.51
C GLU A 12 2.31 5.32 4.50
N PHE A 13 2.19 6.57 4.95
CA PHE A 13 2.10 7.71 4.01
C PHE A 13 3.35 7.82 3.13
N TYR A 14 4.54 7.58 3.69
CA TYR A 14 5.77 7.54 2.90
C TYR A 14 5.78 6.35 1.93
N SER A 15 5.36 5.14 2.36
CA SER A 15 5.22 3.97 1.49
C SER A 15 4.31 4.27 0.29
N SER A 16 3.14 4.87 0.55
CA SER A 16 2.21 5.33 -0.49
C SER A 16 2.89 6.29 -1.48
N TYR A 17 3.65 7.26 -0.96
CA TYR A 17 4.30 8.27 -1.80
C TYR A 17 5.46 7.70 -2.61
N LEU A 18 6.22 6.78 -2.01
CA LEU A 18 7.29 6.02 -2.68
C LEU A 18 6.73 5.20 -3.85
N TYR A 19 5.64 4.47 -3.63
CA TYR A 19 5.01 3.66 -4.69
C TYR A 19 4.39 4.52 -5.79
N LEU A 20 3.89 5.73 -5.46
CA LEU A 20 3.50 6.68 -6.50
C LEU A 20 4.69 7.15 -7.35
N SER A 21 5.84 7.38 -6.72
CA SER A 21 7.09 7.72 -7.43
C SER A 21 7.56 6.58 -8.33
N MET A 22 7.52 5.33 -7.84
CA MET A 22 7.82 4.14 -8.64
C MET A 22 6.86 3.97 -9.82
N SER A 23 5.57 4.24 -9.61
CA SER A 23 4.57 4.22 -10.69
C SER A 23 4.94 5.19 -11.81
N ALA A 24 5.30 6.42 -11.47
CA ALA A 24 5.75 7.42 -12.44
C ALA A 24 7.04 7.01 -13.17
N TYR A 25 8.00 6.40 -12.46
CA TYR A 25 9.20 5.85 -13.06
C TYR A 25 8.88 4.75 -14.10
N PHE A 26 8.00 3.81 -13.76
CA PHE A 26 7.61 2.74 -14.68
C PHE A 26 6.85 3.24 -15.90
N GLU A 27 5.98 4.24 -15.74
CA GLU A 27 5.34 4.92 -16.88
C GLU A 27 6.40 5.52 -17.82
N ALA A 28 7.40 6.21 -17.27
CA ALA A 28 8.44 6.88 -18.06
C ALA A 28 9.27 5.92 -18.93
N ILE A 29 9.40 4.65 -18.51
CA ILE A 29 10.12 3.61 -19.26
C ILE A 29 9.18 2.66 -20.03
N GLY A 30 7.89 2.99 -20.14
CA GLY A 30 6.92 2.25 -20.95
C GLY A 30 6.44 0.92 -20.34
N ARG A 31 6.54 0.76 -19.02
CA ARG A 31 6.08 -0.44 -18.28
C ARG A 31 4.75 -0.15 -17.58
N LYS A 32 3.67 -0.14 -18.36
CA LYS A 32 2.34 0.31 -17.91
C LYS A 32 1.73 -0.61 -16.86
N GLY A 33 1.94 -1.91 -16.99
CA GLY A 33 1.45 -2.86 -16.00
C GLY A 33 2.18 -2.76 -14.67
N PHE A 34 3.51 -2.57 -14.71
CA PHE A 34 4.31 -2.31 -13.50
C PHE A 34 3.89 -0.99 -12.84
N ALA A 35 3.67 0.05 -13.64
CA ALA A 35 3.16 1.33 -13.15
C ALA A 35 1.78 1.20 -12.51
N SER A 36 0.86 0.44 -13.13
CA SER A 36 -0.47 0.15 -12.59
C SER A 36 -0.40 -0.59 -11.26
N TRP A 37 0.46 -1.61 -11.17
CA TRP A 37 0.70 -2.35 -9.92
C TRP A 37 1.14 -1.41 -8.80
N MET A 38 2.13 -0.55 -9.07
CA MET A 38 2.62 0.45 -8.11
C MET A 38 1.55 1.47 -7.74
N ARG A 39 0.68 1.84 -8.69
CA ARG A 39 -0.43 2.78 -8.43
C ARG A 39 -1.46 2.17 -7.49
N VAL A 40 -1.74 0.88 -7.63
CA VAL A 40 -2.60 0.13 -6.71
C VAL A 40 -1.95 0.04 -5.33
N GLN A 41 -0.69 -0.39 -5.25
CA GLN A 41 0.06 -0.48 -3.99
C GLN A 41 0.07 0.88 -3.26
N ALA A 42 0.34 1.96 -3.98
CA ALA A 42 0.32 3.31 -3.41
C ALA A 42 -1.01 3.65 -2.74
N GLY A 43 -2.13 3.23 -3.34
CA GLY A 43 -3.44 3.44 -2.75
C GLY A 43 -3.72 2.53 -1.54
N GLU A 44 -3.23 1.30 -1.56
CA GLU A 44 -3.35 0.35 -0.43
C GLU A 44 -2.60 0.88 0.79
N GLU A 45 -1.36 1.36 0.61
CA GLU A 45 -0.61 2.01 1.72
C GLU A 45 -1.27 3.28 2.23
N LEU A 46 -1.94 4.04 1.36
CA LEU A 46 -2.73 5.18 1.81
C LEU A 46 -3.89 4.72 2.71
N VAL A 47 -4.54 3.62 2.37
CA VAL A 47 -5.57 3.00 3.21
C VAL A 47 -4.99 2.52 4.54
N HIS A 48 -3.78 1.94 4.55
CA HIS A 48 -3.09 1.51 5.76
C HIS A 48 -2.82 2.71 6.69
N ALA A 49 -2.29 3.81 6.12
CA ALA A 49 -2.05 5.06 6.85
C ALA A 49 -3.34 5.63 7.46
N MET A 50 -4.41 5.69 6.67
CA MET A 50 -5.71 6.22 7.12
C MET A 50 -6.34 5.35 8.21
N LYS A 51 -6.19 4.02 8.12
CA LYS A 51 -6.69 3.10 9.16
C LYS A 51 -5.98 3.29 10.50
N LEU A 52 -4.67 3.55 10.50
CA LEU A 52 -3.92 3.94 11.71
C LEU A 52 -4.36 5.30 12.24
N TYR A 53 -4.52 6.29 11.35
CA TYR A 53 -4.98 7.62 11.68
C TYR A 53 -6.34 7.57 12.40
N ASP A 54 -7.32 6.87 11.82
CA ASP A 54 -8.66 6.77 12.37
C ASP A 54 -8.65 6.08 13.74
N TYR A 55 -7.87 5.00 13.86
CA TYR A 55 -7.72 4.30 15.13
C TYR A 55 -7.15 5.18 16.25
N VAL A 56 -6.18 6.05 15.94
CA VAL A 56 -5.65 7.01 16.92
C VAL A 56 -6.74 7.96 17.41
N VAL A 57 -7.61 8.42 16.51
CA VAL A 57 -8.71 9.33 16.86
C VAL A 57 -9.78 8.59 17.67
N GLU A 58 -10.18 7.39 17.25
CA GLU A 58 -11.20 6.57 17.91
C GLU A 58 -10.78 6.11 19.32
N SER A 59 -9.48 5.89 19.55
CA SER A 59 -8.92 5.57 20.86
C SER A 59 -8.77 6.78 21.79
N GLY A 60 -9.24 7.97 21.38
CA GLY A 60 -9.20 9.21 22.17
C GLY A 60 -7.87 9.96 22.08
N GLY A 61 -6.97 9.52 21.20
CA GLY A 61 -5.73 10.22 20.89
C GLY A 61 -5.92 11.33 19.85
N ARG A 62 -4.83 12.05 19.56
CA ARG A 62 -4.77 13.02 18.46
C ARG A 62 -3.81 12.52 17.39
N ALA A 63 -4.35 12.29 16.20
CA ALA A 63 -3.54 12.02 15.03
C ALA A 63 -2.73 13.28 14.65
N LYS A 64 -1.43 13.11 14.39
CA LYS A 64 -0.51 14.19 14.03
C LYS A 64 0.07 13.91 12.65
N MET A 65 -0.19 14.81 11.70
CA MET A 65 0.43 14.74 10.38
C MET A 65 1.87 15.24 10.49
N LEU A 66 2.82 14.35 10.23
CA LEU A 66 4.24 14.65 10.21
C LEU A 66 4.70 14.98 8.79
N ALA A 67 5.94 15.46 8.65
CA ALA A 67 6.53 15.64 7.33
C ALA A 67 6.72 14.27 6.64
N VAL A 68 6.32 14.20 5.37
CA VAL A 68 6.60 13.06 4.49
C VAL A 68 7.79 13.44 3.63
N GLU A 69 8.87 12.67 3.73
CA GLU A 69 10.09 12.90 2.97
C GLU A 69 9.86 12.63 1.47
N ALA A 70 10.61 13.35 0.62
CA ALA A 70 10.57 13.11 -0.81
C ALA A 70 11.20 11.74 -1.12
N PRO A 71 10.50 10.84 -1.83
CA PRO A 71 11.03 9.53 -2.17
C PRO A 71 12.06 9.63 -3.30
N GLN A 72 12.85 8.57 -3.46
CA GLN A 72 13.63 8.34 -4.67
C GLN A 72 12.72 8.34 -5.91
N PHE A 73 13.21 8.85 -7.04
CA PHE A 73 12.42 9.02 -8.27
C PHE A 73 12.98 8.29 -9.50
N SER A 74 14.12 7.61 -9.38
CA SER A 74 14.75 6.87 -10.48
C SER A 74 15.44 5.61 -9.99
N TRP A 75 15.41 4.54 -10.79
CA TRP A 75 16.09 3.28 -10.53
C TRP A 75 16.91 2.86 -11.76
N ALA A 76 17.94 2.04 -11.57
CA ALA A 76 18.79 1.58 -12.66
C ALA A 76 18.07 0.56 -13.57
N SER A 77 17.17 -0.25 -13.00
CA SER A 77 16.38 -1.23 -13.74
C SER A 77 15.04 -1.52 -13.04
N PRO A 78 14.08 -2.18 -13.73
CA PRO A 78 12.89 -2.71 -13.07
C PRO A 78 13.20 -3.68 -11.92
N ALA A 79 14.24 -4.51 -12.06
CA ALA A 79 14.63 -5.44 -11.02
C ALA A 79 15.13 -4.72 -9.75
N ASP A 80 15.87 -3.61 -9.91
CA ASP A 80 16.31 -2.79 -8.78
C ASP A 80 15.15 -2.05 -8.10
N ALA A 81 14.16 -1.60 -8.88
CA ALA A 81 12.96 -0.98 -8.35
C ALA A 81 12.14 -1.98 -7.51
N PHE A 82 11.89 -3.20 -8.01
CA PHE A 82 11.18 -4.21 -7.22
C PHE A 82 12.01 -4.80 -6.07
N LEU A 83 13.34 -4.80 -6.17
CA LEU A 83 14.21 -5.11 -5.03
C LEU A 83 14.04 -4.06 -3.92
N HIS A 84 13.90 -2.79 -4.29
CA HIS A 84 13.61 -1.72 -3.35
C HIS A 84 12.25 -1.94 -2.66
N VAL A 85 11.20 -2.30 -3.40
CA VAL A 85 9.88 -2.63 -2.83
C VAL A 85 10.00 -3.75 -1.80
N TRP A 86 10.60 -4.88 -2.17
CA TRP A 86 10.73 -6.02 -1.27
C TRP A 86 11.52 -5.68 0.01
N ASN A 87 12.60 -4.92 -0.11
CA ASN A 87 13.37 -4.48 1.05
C ASN A 87 12.58 -3.49 1.93
N HIS A 88 11.80 -2.61 1.30
CA HIS A 88 10.96 -1.63 1.99
C HIS A 88 9.86 -2.34 2.78
N GLU A 89 9.13 -3.29 2.19
CA GLU A 89 8.09 -4.05 2.88
C GLU A 89 8.64 -4.83 4.08
N ARG A 90 9.80 -5.48 3.94
CA ARG A 90 10.47 -6.13 5.07
C ARG A 90 10.85 -5.17 6.19
N ALA A 91 11.19 -3.93 5.85
CA ALA A 91 11.45 -2.90 6.85
C ALA A 91 10.15 -2.46 7.55
N VAL A 92 9.05 -2.29 6.81
CA VAL A 92 7.71 -1.98 7.35
C VAL A 92 7.24 -3.09 8.30
N THR A 93 7.41 -4.37 7.93
CA THR A 93 7.13 -5.50 8.83
C THR A 93 7.89 -5.40 10.14
N GLY A 94 9.19 -5.09 10.09
CA GLY A 94 10.00 -4.87 11.28
C GLY A 94 9.45 -3.74 12.17
N LEU A 95 8.96 -2.66 11.58
CA LEU A 95 8.34 -1.54 12.29
C LEU A 95 7.00 -1.93 12.92
N ILE A 96 6.16 -2.70 12.23
CA ILE A 96 4.90 -3.23 12.78
C ILE A 96 5.19 -4.15 13.98
N HIS A 97 6.18 -5.04 13.88
CA HIS A 97 6.57 -5.91 15.00
C HIS A 97 7.06 -5.08 16.21
N ALA A 98 7.85 -4.04 15.96
CA ALA A 98 8.29 -3.13 17.02
C ALA A 98 7.09 -2.39 17.66
N LEU A 99 6.12 -1.95 16.86
CA LEU A 99 4.91 -1.27 17.33
C LEU A 99 4.03 -2.19 18.19
N VAL A 100 3.89 -3.46 17.80
CA VAL A 100 3.25 -4.50 18.63
C VAL A 100 4.00 -4.65 19.97
N GLY A 101 5.33 -4.64 19.94
CA GLY A 101 6.17 -4.66 21.15
C GLY A 101 5.88 -3.49 22.10
N VAL A 102 5.69 -2.28 21.57
CA VAL A 102 5.28 -1.10 22.36
C VAL A 102 3.93 -1.35 23.02
N ALA A 103 2.92 -1.79 22.26
CA ALA A 103 1.58 -2.06 22.80
C ALA A 103 1.61 -3.10 23.93
N VAL A 104 2.39 -4.17 23.76
CA VAL A 104 2.60 -5.20 24.80
C VAL A 104 3.27 -4.61 26.04
N SER A 105 4.31 -3.78 25.87
CA SER A 105 5.04 -3.17 26.99
C SER A 105 4.18 -2.20 27.81
N GLU A 106 3.27 -1.48 27.14
CA GLU A 106 2.32 -0.56 27.77
C GLU A 106 1.06 -1.27 28.31
N LYS A 107 0.95 -2.60 28.11
CA LYS A 107 -0.24 -3.41 28.45
C LYS A 107 -1.52 -2.91 27.74
N ASP A 108 -1.36 -2.36 26.55
CA ASP A 108 -2.47 -1.87 25.71
C ASP A 108 -3.00 -3.02 24.84
N GLU A 109 -3.90 -3.81 25.43
CA GLU A 109 -4.51 -4.96 24.76
C GLU A 109 -5.41 -4.54 23.59
N ALA A 110 -5.99 -3.34 23.63
CA ALA A 110 -6.83 -2.83 22.54
C ALA A 110 -5.97 -2.54 21.29
N THR A 111 -4.87 -1.80 21.45
CA THR A 111 -3.94 -1.51 20.34
C THR A 111 -3.31 -2.78 19.83
N LYS A 112 -2.89 -3.70 20.71
CA LYS A 112 -2.36 -5.00 20.30
C LYS A 112 -3.36 -5.81 19.46
N SER A 113 -4.64 -5.84 19.84
CA SER A 113 -5.67 -6.50 19.04
C SER A 113 -5.90 -5.83 17.69
N PHE A 114 -5.83 -4.49 17.65
CA PHE A 114 -5.95 -3.73 16.41
C PHE A 114 -4.78 -4.02 15.45
N LEU A 115 -3.55 -4.05 15.97
CA LEU A 115 -2.33 -4.28 15.20
C LEU A 115 -2.23 -5.70 14.63
N LYS A 116 -3.02 -6.67 15.10
CA LYS A 116 -3.07 -8.01 14.52
C LYS A 116 -3.35 -7.97 13.02
N TRP A 117 -4.23 -7.07 12.57
CA TRP A 117 -4.52 -6.93 11.14
C TRP A 117 -3.26 -6.55 10.34
N TYR A 118 -2.44 -5.62 10.83
CA TYR A 118 -1.19 -5.23 10.17
C TYR A 118 -0.16 -6.34 10.16
N VAL A 119 -0.08 -7.13 11.23
CA VAL A 119 0.81 -8.31 11.27
C VAL A 119 0.42 -9.32 10.19
N ASP A 120 -0.88 -9.59 10.04
CA ASP A 120 -1.37 -10.52 9.02
C ASP A 120 -1.19 -9.94 7.61
N GLU A 121 -1.46 -8.64 7.40
CA GLU A 121 -1.32 -7.97 6.10
C GLU A 121 0.15 -7.91 5.64
N GLN A 122 1.10 -7.62 6.53
CA GLN A 122 2.52 -7.57 6.15
C GLN A 122 3.07 -8.93 5.68
N VAL A 123 2.47 -10.06 6.10
CA VAL A 123 2.81 -11.37 5.52
C VAL A 123 2.41 -11.43 4.05
N GLU A 124 1.21 -10.95 3.71
CA GLU A 124 0.74 -10.89 2.32
C GLU A 124 1.57 -9.90 1.48
N GLU A 125 1.98 -8.76 2.05
CA GLU A 125 2.80 -7.76 1.35
C GLU A 125 4.23 -8.25 1.07
N GLU A 126 4.86 -8.95 2.03
CA GLU A 126 6.17 -9.58 1.79
C GLU A 126 6.10 -10.69 0.74
N GLU A 127 5.05 -11.52 0.76
CA GLU A 127 4.85 -12.57 -0.24
C GLU A 127 4.62 -11.98 -1.63
N SER A 128 3.78 -10.95 -1.75
CA SER A 128 3.48 -10.26 -3.00
C SER A 128 4.72 -9.57 -3.57
N SER A 129 5.46 -8.83 -2.75
CA SER A 129 6.67 -8.12 -3.19
C SER A 129 7.81 -9.08 -3.58
N ASP A 130 8.00 -10.18 -2.86
CA ASP A 130 8.96 -11.25 -3.22
C ASP A 130 8.57 -11.94 -4.53
N TYR A 131 7.29 -12.25 -4.72
CA TYR A 131 6.78 -12.84 -5.96
C TYR A 131 7.12 -11.96 -7.16
N VAL A 132 6.79 -10.67 -7.09
CA VAL A 132 7.02 -9.74 -8.20
C VAL A 132 8.51 -9.58 -8.48
N LEU A 133 9.34 -9.48 -7.45
CA LEU A 133 10.79 -9.44 -7.60
C LEU A 133 11.32 -10.67 -8.33
N LYS A 134 10.85 -11.87 -7.94
CA LYS A 134 11.23 -13.13 -8.59
C LYS A 134 10.76 -13.19 -10.05
N LEU A 135 9.54 -12.76 -10.33
CA LEU A 135 8.98 -12.70 -11.68
C LEU A 135 9.84 -11.83 -12.60
N VAL A 136 10.17 -10.61 -12.15
CA VAL A 136 10.98 -9.67 -12.93
C VAL A 136 12.43 -10.14 -13.09
N LYS A 137 13.02 -10.72 -12.04
CA LYS A 137 14.37 -11.34 -12.13
C LYS A 137 14.41 -12.53 -13.07
N ALA A 138 13.37 -13.38 -13.07
CA ALA A 138 13.28 -14.53 -13.96
C ALA A 138 13.15 -14.12 -15.43
N ALA A 139 12.47 -12.99 -15.71
CA ALA A 139 12.39 -12.44 -17.05
C ALA A 139 13.76 -11.92 -17.56
N GLY A 140 14.61 -11.39 -16.67
CA GLY A 140 15.94 -10.89 -17.01
C GLY A 140 15.87 -9.84 -18.12
N ASP A 141 16.70 -10.01 -19.15
CA ASP A 141 16.73 -9.13 -20.34
C ASP A 141 15.83 -9.63 -21.49
N ASP A 142 15.06 -10.71 -21.30
CA ASP A 142 14.16 -11.21 -22.33
C ASP A 142 12.95 -10.27 -22.49
N ALA A 143 12.88 -9.60 -23.64
CA ALA A 143 11.84 -8.62 -23.93
C ALA A 143 10.42 -9.21 -23.93
N LYS A 144 10.25 -10.47 -24.34
CA LYS A 144 8.93 -11.13 -24.34
C LYS A 144 8.53 -11.51 -22.93
N ALA A 145 9.45 -12.05 -22.13
CA ALA A 145 9.20 -12.38 -20.74
C ALA A 145 8.87 -11.12 -19.92
N LEU A 146 9.62 -10.03 -20.11
CA LEU A 146 9.33 -8.75 -19.44
C LEU A 146 7.98 -8.16 -19.85
N LYS A 147 7.56 -8.34 -21.12
CA LYS A 147 6.23 -7.90 -21.56
C LYS A 147 5.12 -8.72 -20.92
N ALA A 148 5.29 -10.04 -20.84
CA ALA A 148 4.34 -10.93 -20.17
C ALA A 148 4.21 -10.59 -18.67
N ALA A 149 5.34 -10.37 -18.00
CA ALA A 149 5.35 -9.90 -16.61
C ALA A 149 4.60 -8.56 -16.47
N ASP A 150 4.84 -7.59 -17.37
CA ASP A 150 4.13 -6.30 -17.34
C ASP A 150 2.61 -6.50 -17.47
N GLU A 151 2.17 -7.27 -18.45
CA GLU A 151 0.73 -7.56 -18.66
C GLU A 151 0.08 -8.23 -17.45
N GLU A 152 0.79 -9.16 -16.80
CA GLU A 152 0.34 -9.85 -15.59
C GLU A 152 0.21 -8.90 -14.41
N LEU A 153 1.23 -8.10 -14.10
CA LEU A 153 1.19 -7.16 -12.97
C LEU A 153 0.13 -6.07 -13.18
N GLY A 154 -0.18 -5.72 -14.43
CA GLY A 154 -1.29 -4.84 -14.80
C GLY A 154 -2.67 -5.39 -14.40
N GLN A 155 -2.78 -6.67 -14.04
CA GLN A 155 -4.02 -7.27 -13.55
C GLN A 155 -4.24 -7.10 -12.05
N ARG A 156 -3.30 -6.53 -11.27
CA ARG A 156 -3.55 -6.23 -9.85
C ARG A 156 -4.81 -5.39 -9.69
N ARG A 157 -5.58 -5.68 -8.65
CA ARG A 157 -6.79 -4.94 -8.28
C ARG A 157 -6.63 -4.47 -6.84
N PHE A 158 -7.18 -3.30 -6.60
CA PHE A 158 -7.21 -2.69 -5.28
C PHE A 158 -7.97 -3.57 -4.28
N LYS A 159 -7.36 -3.83 -3.13
CA LYS A 159 -7.96 -4.53 -1.99
C LYS A 159 -8.17 -3.54 -0.85
N PHE A 160 -9.42 -3.39 -0.40
CA PHE A 160 -9.71 -2.72 0.87
C PHE A 160 -9.59 -3.72 2.02
N PRO A 161 -9.08 -3.29 3.21
CA PRO A 161 -9.21 -4.06 4.43
C PRO A 161 -10.69 -4.34 4.70
N LYS A 162 -10.99 -5.57 5.11
CA LYS A 162 -12.37 -6.00 5.33
C LYS A 162 -13.07 -5.08 6.34
N GLY A 163 -14.19 -4.50 5.92
CA GLY A 163 -15.01 -3.62 6.77
C GLY A 163 -14.44 -2.22 6.99
N TYR A 164 -13.34 -1.84 6.33
CA TYR A 164 -12.80 -0.49 6.39
C TYR A 164 -13.07 0.29 5.09
N ARG A 165 -13.36 1.58 5.23
CA ARG A 165 -13.49 2.54 4.14
C ARG A 165 -12.95 3.88 4.62
N ILE A 166 -12.13 4.55 3.81
CA ILE A 166 -11.63 5.90 4.13
C ILE A 166 -12.78 6.89 4.29
N PHE A 167 -13.78 6.81 3.41
CA PHE A 167 -14.96 7.69 3.45
C PHE A 167 -16.20 6.88 3.75
N ALA A 168 -16.71 6.99 4.98
CA ALA A 168 -17.90 6.27 5.43
C ALA A 168 -19.17 6.62 4.62
N SER A 169 -19.24 7.81 4.00
CA SER A 169 -20.45 8.34 3.34
C SER A 169 -20.46 8.24 1.81
N ALA A 170 -19.40 7.78 1.13
CA ALA A 170 -19.33 7.78 -0.33
C ALA A 170 -20.19 6.71 -1.04
N ALA A 171 -21.16 6.10 -0.34
CA ALA A 171 -22.02 5.04 -0.86
C ALA A 171 -23.50 5.44 -0.95
N SER A 172 -23.82 6.68 -1.32
CA SER A 172 -25.21 7.08 -1.59
C SER A 172 -25.52 7.59 -2.99
N GLU A 173 -24.59 7.60 -3.95
CA GLU A 173 -24.89 8.02 -5.33
C GLU A 173 -24.15 7.20 -6.40
N THR A 174 -24.61 5.98 -6.62
CA THR A 174 -24.51 5.32 -7.93
C THR A 174 -25.89 4.80 -8.33
N THR A 175 -26.77 5.74 -8.67
CA THR A 175 -27.91 5.47 -9.55
C THR A 175 -28.04 6.62 -10.54
N ILE A 176 -27.07 6.72 -11.45
CA ILE A 176 -27.22 7.51 -12.68
C ILE A 176 -27.36 6.50 -13.81
N GLY A 177 -28.56 6.38 -14.39
CA GLY A 177 -28.69 5.67 -15.66
C GLY A 177 -30.02 5.05 -16.09
N SER A 178 -31.16 5.22 -15.39
CA SER A 178 -32.46 4.84 -15.98
C SER A 178 -33.04 6.02 -16.79
N LEU A 179 -32.42 6.30 -17.94
CA LEU A 179 -33.02 7.15 -18.97
C LEU A 179 -33.74 6.28 -20.01
N LYS A 180 -35.07 6.39 -19.98
CA LYS A 180 -36.04 6.33 -21.09
C LYS A 180 -35.93 5.18 -22.11
N LYS A 181 -36.98 4.34 -22.11
CA LYS A 181 -37.73 3.96 -23.33
C LYS A 181 -39.15 3.52 -22.94
N GLU A 182 -40.06 4.49 -22.87
CA GLU A 182 -41.49 4.25 -23.13
C GLU A 182 -41.98 5.42 -24.01
N GLU A 183 -41.80 5.25 -25.31
CA GLU A 183 -42.63 5.85 -26.36
C GLU A 183 -42.84 4.74 -27.40
N SER A 184 -44.00 4.08 -27.33
CA SER A 184 -44.83 3.64 -28.46
C SER A 184 -46.07 2.91 -27.92
#